data_AF-A0A378AXP2-F1
#
_entry.id   AF-A0A378AXP2-F1
#
_cell.length_a   1.000
_cell.length_b   1.000
_cell.length_c   1.000
_cell.angle_alpha   90.00
_cell.angle_beta   90.00
_cell.angle_gamma   90.00
#
_symmetry.space_group_name_H-M   'P 1'
#
loop_
_entity.id
_entity.type
_entity.pdbx_description
1 polymer ?
#
loop_
_entity_poly.entity_id
_entity_poly.type
_entity_poly.pdbx_seq_one_letter_code
_entity_poly.pdbx_strand_id
1 'polypeptide(L)' 'MVYGIIGMINFAHGEVYMVSAYLCAIGLALLSFFGIHSFPLLIFATLVFTIVVTGVYGWAIERIAYRPLRTRRGWRR' A
#
# COMPACT_ATOMS: atom_id res chain seq x y z
N MET A 1 -0.62 -19.19 -2.96
CA MET A 1 0.83 -19.45 -2.85
C MET A 1 1.27 -20.67 -3.68
N VAL A 2 1.11 -20.61 -5.00
CA VAL A 2 1.72 -21.57 -5.96
C VAL A 2 2.35 -20.83 -7.17
N TYR A 3 2.34 -19.50 -7.19
CA TYR A 3 3.11 -18.65 -8.13
C TYR A 3 4.54 -18.34 -7.65
N GLY A 4 5.04 -19.09 -6.66
CA GLY A 4 6.32 -18.83 -5.98
C GLY A 4 7.58 -18.99 -6.83
N ILE A 5 7.48 -19.54 -8.05
CA ILE A 5 8.65 -19.89 -8.87
C ILE A 5 9.23 -18.66 -9.62
N ILE A 6 8.46 -17.56 -9.76
CA ILE A 6 8.98 -16.24 -10.22
C ILE A 6 8.86 -15.17 -9.10
N GLY A 7 8.28 -15.56 -7.94
CA GLY A 7 8.58 -15.05 -6.60
C GLY A 7 8.20 -13.60 -6.22
N MET A 8 8.02 -12.68 -7.17
CA MET A 8 7.95 -11.25 -6.85
C MET A 8 6.52 -10.68 -6.77
N ILE A 9 5.51 -11.32 -7.37
CA ILE A 9 4.16 -10.72 -7.53
C ILE A 9 3.28 -10.94 -6.29
N ASN A 10 3.24 -12.15 -5.72
CA ASN A 10 2.39 -12.47 -4.57
C ASN A 10 2.89 -11.83 -3.25
N PHE A 11 4.22 -11.63 -3.12
CA PHE A 11 4.82 -11.04 -1.92
C PHE A 11 4.52 -9.54 -1.83
N ALA A 12 4.67 -8.82 -2.94
CA ALA A 12 4.37 -7.39 -3.01
C ALA A 12 2.89 -7.11 -2.68
N HIS A 13 1.97 -7.95 -3.17
CA HIS A 13 0.54 -7.75 -2.93
C HIS A 13 0.14 -8.04 -1.48
N GLY A 14 0.68 -9.10 -0.87
CA GLY A 14 0.43 -9.42 0.53
C GLY A 14 0.97 -8.35 1.50
N GLU A 15 2.17 -7.84 1.23
CA GLU A 15 2.79 -6.76 2.03
C GLU A 15 2.01 -5.45 1.91
N VAL A 16 1.59 -5.06 0.70
CA VAL A 16 0.80 -3.83 0.47
C VAL A 16 -0.56 -3.91 1.15
N TYR A 17 -1.20 -5.08 1.15
CA TYR A 17 -2.47 -5.28 1.87
C TYR A 17 -2.33 -5.20 3.38
N MET A 18 -1.28 -5.82 3.94
CA MET A 18 -0.98 -5.72 5.37
C MET A 18 -0.74 -4.27 5.80
N VAL A 19 0.09 -3.53 5.06
CA VAL A 19 0.38 -2.12 5.35
C VAL A 19 -0.89 -1.27 5.29
N SER A 20 -1.77 -1.53 4.33
CA SER A 20 -3.05 -0.82 4.20
C SER A 20 -4.01 -1.08 5.37
N ALA A 21 -4.06 -2.31 5.86
CA ALA A 21 -4.87 -2.66 7.04
C ALA A 21 -4.37 -1.95 8.31
N TYR A 22 -3.05 -1.90 8.51
CA TYR A 22 -2.45 -1.17 9.63
C TYR A 22 -2.67 0.35 9.52
N LEU A 23 -2.53 0.92 8.32
CA LEU A 23 -2.85 2.33 8.06
C LEU A 23 -4.30 2.68 8.39
N CYS A 24 -5.24 1.80 8.05
CA CYS A 24 -6.64 1.98 8.39
C CYS A 24 -6.83 1.99 9.92
N ALA A 25 -6.27 1.02 10.63
CA ALA A 25 -6.35 0.95 12.09
C ALA A 25 -5.73 2.17 12.77
N ILE A 26 -4.55 2.62 12.31
CA ILE A 26 -3.87 3.82 12.81
C ILE A 26 -4.69 5.08 12.48
N GLY A 27 -5.24 5.18 11.27
CA GLY A 27 -6.08 6.30 10.85
C GLY A 27 -7.35 6.42 11.71
N LEU A 28 -8.00 5.29 12.01
CA LEU A 28 -9.17 5.25 12.90
C LEU A 28 -8.80 5.65 14.33
N ALA A 29 -7.68 5.13 14.85
CA ALA A 29 -7.20 5.47 16.19
C ALA A 29 -6.85 6.96 16.31
N LEU A 30 -6.17 7.53 15.32
CA LEU A 30 -5.81 8.94 15.30
C LEU A 30 -7.03 9.85 15.20
N LEU A 31 -7.97 9.57 14.28
CA LEU A 31 -9.19 10.38 14.16
C LEU A 31 -10.06 10.34 15.42
N SER A 32 -10.15 9.16 16.04
CA SER A 32 -10.85 8.99 17.32
C SER A 32 -10.15 9.77 18.44
N PHE A 33 -8.81 9.77 18.48
CA PHE A 33 -8.03 10.56 19.44
C PHE A 33 -8.21 12.07 19.28
N PHE A 34 -8.34 12.56 18.04
CA PHE A 34 -8.66 13.97 17.76
C PHE A 34 -10.11 14.37 18.09
N GLY A 35 -10.92 13.47 18.63
CA GLY A 35 -12.29 13.75 19.09
C GLY A 35 -13.35 13.67 17.98
N ILE A 36 -13.03 13.08 16.82
CA ILE A 36 -14.02 12.82 15.79
C ILE A 36 -14.77 11.54 16.17
N HIS A 37 -15.99 11.68 16.70
CA HIS A 37 -16.83 10.53 17.10
C HIS A 37 -17.97 10.24 16.13
N SER A 38 -18.13 11.06 15.08
CA SER A 38 -19.16 10.85 14.06
C SER A 38 -18.81 9.64 13.19
N PHE A 39 -19.53 8.53 13.41
CA PHE A 39 -19.32 7.25 12.72
C PHE A 39 -19.15 7.36 11.18
N PRO A 40 -20.07 8.02 10.43
CA PRO A 40 -19.91 8.11 8.97
C PRO A 40 -18.72 8.97 8.55
N LEU A 41 -18.41 10.04 9.29
CA LEU A 41 -17.33 10.96 8.97
C LEU A 41 -15.96 10.32 9.24
N LEU A 42 -15.86 9.57 10.34
CA LEU A 42 -14.67 8.84 10.72
C LEU A 42 -14.32 7.77 9.68
N ILE A 43 -15.28 6.94 9.28
CA ILE A 43 -15.08 5.92 8.23
C ILE A 43 -14.70 6.57 6.90
N PHE A 44 -15.40 7.62 6.48
CA PHE A 44 -15.14 8.24 5.19
C PHE A 44 -13.75 8.89 5.15
N ALA A 45 -13.37 9.58 6.22
CA ALA A 45 -12.06 10.22 6.32
C ALA A 45 -10.92 9.19 6.37
N THR A 46 -11.06 8.11 7.14
CA THR A 46 -10.03 7.05 7.18
C THR A 46 -9.96 6.27 5.87
N LEU A 47 -11.07 6.05 5.19
CA LEU A 47 -11.10 5.42 3.87
C LEU A 47 -10.33 6.26 2.86
N VAL A 48 -10.65 7.55 2.75
CA VAL A 48 -9.96 8.47 1.83
C VAL A 48 -8.47 8.55 2.17
N PHE A 49 -8.12 8.70 3.45
CA PHE A 49 -6.73 8.71 3.90
C PHE A 49 -5.98 7.44 3.49
N THR A 50 -6.58 6.27 3.73
CA THR A 50 -5.94 4.98 3.42
C THR A 50 -5.77 4.79 1.91
N ILE A 51 -6.78 5.13 1.10
CA ILE A 51 -6.70 5.05 -0.37
C ILE A 51 -5.54 5.91 -0.90
N VAL A 52 -5.43 7.15 -0.41
CA VAL A 52 -4.37 8.07 -0.85
C VAL A 52 -3.00 7.51 -0.49
N VAL A 53 -2.80 7.08 0.77
CA VAL A 53 -1.50 6.57 1.22
C VAL A 53 -1.12 5.27 0.52
N THR A 54 -2.04 4.32 0.41
CA THR A 54 -1.80 3.04 -0.29
C THR A 54 -1.54 3.26 -1.78
N GLY A 55 -2.26 4.18 -2.42
CA GLY A 55 -2.04 4.53 -3.83
C GLY A 55 -0.66 5.12 -4.08
N VAL A 56 -0.22 6.06 -3.22
CA VAL A 56 1.13 6.63 -3.28
C VAL A 56 2.19 5.57 -3.00
N TYR A 57 1.94 4.66 -2.05
CA TYR A 57 2.85 3.56 -1.72
C TYR A 57 3.05 2.60 -2.90
N GLY A 58 1.96 2.19 -3.56
CA GLY A 58 2.03 1.38 -4.77
C GLY A 58 2.77 2.07 -5.92
N TRP A 59 2.51 3.36 -6.12
CA TRP A 59 3.23 4.16 -7.11
C TRP A 59 4.72 4.31 -6.79
N ALA A 60 5.08 4.49 -5.52
CA ALA A 60 6.46 4.57 -5.08
C ALA A 60 7.21 3.25 -5.32
N ILE A 61 6.57 2.11 -5.07
CA ILE A 61 7.14 0.78 -5.35
C ILE A 61 7.40 0.61 -6.85
N GLU A 62 6.42 0.94 -7.70
CA GLU A 62 6.57 0.93 -9.17
C GLU A 62 7.78 1.78 -9.61
N ARG A 63 7.89 2.99 -9.06
CA ARG A 63 8.93 3.94 -9.45
C ARG A 63 10.32 3.57 -8.94
N ILE A 64 10.42 3.06 -7.72
CA ILE A 64 11.70 2.81 -7.03
C ILE A 64 12.20 1.38 -7.27
N ALA A 65 11.33 0.37 -7.28
CA ALA A 65 11.74 -1.02 -7.44
C ALA A 65 11.69 -1.45 -8.90
N TYR A 66 10.56 -1.26 -9.59
CA TYR A 66 10.37 -1.81 -10.94
C TYR A 66 11.15 -1.05 -12.01
N ARG A 67 11.18 0.29 -11.93
CA ARG A 67 11.88 1.13 -12.92
C ARG A 67 13.38 0.83 -13.06
N PRO A 68 14.19 0.72 -11.98
CA PRO A 68 15.61 0.39 -12.11
C PRO A 68 15.89 -1.09 -12.46
N LEU A 69 15.01 -2.02 -12.07
CA LEU A 69 15.14 -3.43 -12.46
C LEU A 69 14.95 -3.62 -13.98
N ARG A 70 14.06 -2.85 -14.60
CA ARG A 70 13.88 -2.86 -16.07
C ARG A 70 15.11 -2.34 -16.82
N THR A 71 15.87 -1.42 -16.23
CA THR A 71 17.07 -0.85 -16.86
C THR A 71 18.31 -1.75 -16.71
N ARG A 72 18.43 -2.52 -15.61
CA ARG A 72 19.62 -3.37 -15.39
C ARG A 72 19.65 -4.64 -16.25
N ARG A 73 18.51 -5.15 -16.72
CA ARG A 73 18.53 -6.09 -17.84
C ARG A 73 18.76 -5.31 -19.13
N GLY A 74 20.02 -4.97 -19.36
CA GLY A 74 20.55 -4.92 -20.71
C GLY A 74 20.24 -6.27 -21.35
N TRP A 75 19.15 -6.33 -22.09
CA TRP A 75 18.84 -7.40 -23.03
C TRP A 75 19.80 -7.24 -24.23
N ARG A 76 21.10 -7.36 -23.95
CA ARG A 76 22.16 -7.55 -24.95
C ARG A 76 22.63 -9.00 -24.79
N ARG A 77 21.96 -9.84 -25.57
CA ARG A 77 22.26 -11.24 -25.91
C ARG A 77 21.93 -12.27 -24.83
#